data_AF-A0A7I8BVC3-F1
#
_entry.id   AF-A0A7I8BVC3-F1
#
_cell.length_a   1.000
_cell.length_b   1.000
_cell.length_c   1.000
_cell.angle_alpha   90.00
_cell.angle_beta   90.00
_cell.angle_gamma   90.00
#
_symmetry.space_group_name_H-M   'P 1'
#
loop_
_entity.id
_entity.type
_entity.pdbx_description
1 polymer ?
#
loop_
_entity_poly.entity_id
_entity_poly.type
_entity_poly.pdbx_seq_one_letter_code
_entity_poly.pdbx_strand_id
1 'polypeptide(L)' 'MHTSPIPDPNADPTRDPEGDPLTPPSPGHHNDEPQRPEGPPDKDPVLR' A
#
# COMPACT_ATOMS: atom_id res chain seq x y z
N MET A 1 6.30 -19.47 28.73
CA MET A 1 5.95 -19.89 27.36
C MET A 1 5.36 -18.70 26.62
N HIS A 2 6.10 -18.14 25.67
CA HIS A 2 5.63 -17.02 24.86
C HIS A 2 4.92 -17.61 23.64
N THR A 3 3.58 -17.61 23.64
CA THR A 3 2.81 -18.05 22.47
C THR A 3 2.62 -16.82 21.60
N SER A 4 3.34 -16.75 20.48
CA SER A 4 3.01 -15.74 19.47
C SER A 4 1.61 -16.06 18.93
N PRO A 5 0.65 -15.12 18.94
CA PRO A 5 -0.66 -15.36 18.38
C PRO A 5 -0.52 -15.67 16.88
N ILE A 6 -1.33 -16.60 16.38
CA ILE A 6 -1.38 -16.87 14.94
C ILE A 6 -2.01 -15.65 14.26
N PRO A 7 -1.35 -15.03 13.25
CA PRO A 7 -1.93 -13.91 12.53
C PRO A 7 -3.14 -14.35 11.70
N ASP A 8 -4.12 -13.48 11.55
CA ASP A 8 -5.31 -13.73 10.72
C ASP A 8 -4.88 -13.87 9.24
N PRO A 9 -5.19 -14.98 8.55
CA PRO A 9 -4.80 -15.18 7.16
C PRO A 9 -5.49 -14.21 6.18
N ASN A 10 -6.59 -13.57 6.59
CA ASN A 10 -7.31 -12.56 5.79
C ASN A 10 -6.97 -11.13 6.21
N ALA A 11 -5.99 -10.94 7.08
CA ALA A 11 -5.51 -9.60 7.39
C ALA A 11 -4.95 -8.94 6.12
N ASP A 12 -5.25 -7.65 5.96
CA ASP A 12 -4.65 -6.84 4.91
C ASP A 12 -3.11 -6.77 5.15
N PRO A 13 -2.27 -7.30 4.24
CA PRO A 13 -0.82 -7.33 4.42
C PRO A 13 -0.18 -5.94 4.35
N THR A 14 -0.92 -4.94 3.88
CA THR A 14 -0.48 -3.55 3.82
C THR A 14 -0.84 -2.77 5.09
N ARG A 15 -1.58 -3.39 6.01
CA ARG A 15 -1.96 -2.78 7.29
C ARG A 15 -0.77 -2.78 8.25
N ASP A 16 -0.56 -1.65 8.92
CA ASP A 16 0.40 -1.51 10.00
C ASP A 16 0.04 -2.46 11.17
N PRO A 17 0.93 -3.41 11.57
CA PRO A 17 0.68 -4.34 12.67
C PRO A 17 0.55 -3.64 14.04
N GLU A 18 1.13 -2.45 14.20
CA GLU A 18 1.01 -1.67 15.45
C GLU A 18 -0.15 -0.66 15.40
N GLY A 19 -0.83 -0.55 14.26
CA GLY A 19 -1.95 0.36 14.04
C GLY A 19 -3.25 -0.09 14.72
N ASP A 20 -3.94 0.85 15.36
CA ASP A 20 -5.26 0.63 15.94
C ASP A 20 -6.24 0.11 14.88
N PRO A 21 -6.89 -1.07 15.07
CA PRO A 21 -7.87 -1.61 14.14
C PRO A 21 -9.05 -0.68 13.84
N LEU A 22 -9.32 0.27 14.72
CA LEU A 22 -10.42 1.23 14.56
C LEU A 22 -9.99 2.49 13.81
N THR A 23 -8.69 2.69 13.59
CA THR A 23 -8.22 3.85 12.82
C THR A 23 -8.46 3.59 11.33
N PRO A 24 -9.28 4.41 10.66
CA PRO A 24 -9.48 4.26 9.23
C PRO A 24 -8.15 4.51 8.50
N PRO A 25 -7.89 3.80 7.38
CA PRO A 25 -6.69 4.04 6.59
C PRO A 25 -6.63 5.50 6.15
N SER A 26 -5.41 6.08 6.15
CA SER A 26 -5.20 7.46 5.73
C SER A 26 -5.82 7.71 4.35
N PRO A 27 -6.50 8.85 4.10
CA PRO A 27 -7.23 9.14 2.85
C PRO A 27 -6.42 9.10 1.53
N GLY A 28 -5.13 8.73 1.58
CA GLY A 28 -4.24 8.54 0.43
C GLY A 28 -3.97 7.08 0.03
N HIS A 29 -4.51 6.08 0.75
CA HIS A 29 -4.60 4.72 0.20
C HIS A 29 -5.77 4.72 -0.79
N HIS A 30 -5.52 5.20 -2.02
CA HIS A 30 -6.45 5.18 -3.14
C HIS A 30 -6.98 3.74 -3.33
N ASN A 31 -8.10 3.41 -2.69
CA ASN A 31 -8.76 2.11 -2.84
C ASN A 31 -9.63 2.08 -4.10
N ASP A 32 -10.04 3.25 -4.59
CA ASP A 32 -11.01 3.37 -5.68
C ASP A 32 -10.40 3.32 -7.08
N GLU A 33 -9.10 3.59 -7.22
CA GLU A 33 -8.39 3.44 -8.50
C GLU A 33 -7.05 2.71 -8.28
N PRO A 34 -6.72 1.72 -9.12
CA PRO A 34 -5.36 1.18 -9.14
C PRO A 34 -4.37 2.32 -9.33
N GLN A 35 -3.25 2.28 -8.62
CA GLN A 35 -2.15 3.21 -8.88
C GLN A 35 -1.82 3.17 -10.37
N ARG A 36 -2.05 4.27 -11.08
CA ARG A 36 -1.70 4.37 -12.48
C ARG A 36 -0.17 4.43 -12.55
N PRO A 37 0.48 3.63 -13.42
CA PRO A 37 1.91 3.78 -13.62
C PRO A 37 2.17 5.22 -14.04
N GLU A 38 3.19 5.86 -13.47
CA GLU A 38 3.72 7.07 -14.06
C GLU A 38 4.10 6.72 -15.51
N GLY A 39 3.63 7.58 -16.42
CA GLY A 39 3.83 7.38 -17.85
C GLY A 39 5.31 7.15 -18.18
N PRO A 40 5.62 6.63 -19.37
CA PRO A 40 7.01 6.51 -19.77
C PRO A 40 7.71 7.87 -19.54
N PRO A 41 8.94 7.88 -19.01
CA PRO A 41 9.68 9.13 -18.87
C PRO A 41 9.64 9.85 -20.20
N ASP A 42 9.41 11.16 -20.17
CA ASP A 42 9.31 11.98 -21.37
C ASP A 42 10.60 11.75 -22.17
N LYS A 43 10.47 10.98 -23.26
CA LYS A 43 11.57 10.79 -24.20
C LYS A 43 11.53 12.00 -25.09
N ASP A 44 12.02 13.12 -24.55
CA ASP A 44 12.45 14.23 -25.36
C ASP A 44 13.40 13.63 -26.41
N PRO A 45 13.06 13.65 -27.71
CA PRO A 45 13.99 13.17 -28.72
C PRO A 45 15.22 14.04 -28.57
N VAL A 46 16.34 13.45 -28.13
CA VAL A 46 17.63 14.14 -28.10
C VAL A 46 17.87 14.60 -29.53
N LEU A 47 17.58 15.86 -29.80
CA LEU A 47 17.89 16.49 -31.06
C LEU A 47 19.41 16.63 -31.08
N ARG A 48 20.10 15.65 -31.69
CA ARG A 48 21.31 15.78 -32.52
C ARG A 48 22.03 14.43 -32.67
#